data_AF-A0A395U027-F1
#
_entry.id   AF-A0A395U027-F1
#
_cell.length_a   1.000
_cell.length_b   1.000
_cell.length_c   1.000
_cell.angle_alpha   90.00
_cell.angle_beta   90.00
_cell.angle_gamma   90.00
#
_symmetry.space_group_name_H-M   'P 1'
#
loop_
_entity.id
_entity.type
_entity.pdbx_description
1 polymer ?
#
loop_
_entity_poly.entity_id
_entity_poly.type
_entity_poly.pdbx_seq_one_letter_code
_entity_poly.pdbx_strand_id
1 'polypeptide(L)' 'MLNPYLVKAPKESIDYVILHELCYIADHNHSEKFWRLLTSVMPNWKEVKSRLDSMAELYLSETWRY' A
#
# COMPACT_ATOMS: atom_id res chain seq x y z
N MET A 1 -1.54 -8.05 -8.26
CA MET A 1 -0.19 -8.46 -8.73
C MET A 1 0.83 -7.56 -8.05
N LEU A 2 1.82 -8.10 -7.34
CA LEU A 2 2.76 -7.28 -6.56
C LEU A 2 3.93 -6.77 -7.41
N ASN A 3 4.30 -5.51 -7.21
CA ASN A 3 5.49 -4.92 -7.81
C ASN A 3 6.77 -5.46 -7.11
N PRO A 4 7.72 -6.08 -7.82
CA PRO A 4 8.97 -6.58 -7.21
C PRO A 4 9.79 -5.51 -6.48
N TYR A 5 9.68 -4.23 -6.89
CA TYR A 5 10.37 -3.12 -6.21
C TYR A 5 9.88 -2.91 -4.77
N LEU A 6 8.73 -3.47 -4.37
CA LEU A 6 8.25 -3.46 -2.98
C LEU A 6 9.26 -4.05 -1.99
N VAL A 7 10.16 -4.92 -2.44
CA VAL A 7 11.24 -5.46 -1.57
C VAL A 7 12.14 -4.37 -0.98
N LYS A 8 12.19 -3.18 -1.61
CA LYS A 8 12.96 -2.03 -1.13
C LYS A 8 12.16 -1.10 -0.21
N ALA A 9 10.86 -1.35 -0.04
CA ALA A 9 10.00 -0.54 0.82
C ALA A 9 10.19 -0.96 2.30
N PRO A 10 9.88 -0.07 3.26
CA PRO A 10 9.83 -0.42 4.67
C PRO A 10 8.88 -1.61 4.88
N LYS A 11 9.20 -2.46 5.84
CA LYS A 11 8.40 -3.65 6.15
C LYS A 11 6.90 -3.33 6.33
N GLU A 12 6.59 -2.23 7.01
CA GLU A 12 5.22 -1.80 7.26
C GLU A 12 4.46 -1.49 5.95
N SER A 13 5.13 -0.94 4.94
CA SER A 13 4.55 -0.70 3.62
C SER A 13 4.30 -1.99 2.84
N ILE A 14 5.18 -2.99 3.00
CA ILE A 14 4.97 -4.33 2.41
C ILE A 14 3.74 -4.99 3.05
N ASP A 15 3.67 -4.95 4.39
CA ASP A 15 2.53 -5.50 5.14
C ASP A 15 1.22 -4.79 4.73
N TYR A 16 1.25 -3.47 4.53
CA TYR A 16 0.11 -2.70 4.01
C TYR A 16 -0.36 -3.19 2.64
N VAL A 17 0.54 -3.38 1.67
CA VAL A 17 0.17 -3.84 0.33
C VAL A 17 -0.40 -5.26 0.37
N ILE A 18 0.18 -6.16 1.16
CA ILE A 18 -0.34 -7.52 1.32
C ILE A 18 -1.75 -7.48 1.90
N LEU A 19 -1.97 -6.74 2.99
CA LEU A 19 -3.29 -6.60 3.61
C LEU A 19 -4.30 -5.92 2.68
N HIS A 20 -3.87 -4.95 1.87
CA HIS A 20 -4.70 -4.31 0.86
C HIS A 20 -5.20 -5.32 -0.18
N GLU A 21 -4.32 -6.13 -0.76
CA GLU A 21 -4.69 -7.15 -1.75
C GLU A 21 -5.58 -8.25 -1.12
N LEU A 22 -5.30 -8.67 0.12
CA LEU A 22 -6.14 -9.63 0.84
C LEU A 22 -7.54 -9.09 1.11
N CYS A 23 -7.66 -7.82 1.52
CA CYS A 23 -8.95 -7.17 1.68
C CYS A 23 -9.70 -7.05 0.35
N TYR A 24 -8.98 -6.81 -0.75
CA TYR A 24 -9.55 -6.70 -2.08
C TYR A 24 -10.11 -8.04 -2.59
N ILE A 25 -9.44 -9.16 -2.27
CA ILE A 25 -9.98 -10.50 -2.55
C ILE A 25 -11.32 -10.73 -1.82
N ALA A 26 -11.47 -10.20 -0.61
CA ALA A 26 -12.71 -10.32 0.18
C ALA A 26 -13.83 -9.36 -0.28
N ASP A 27 -13.46 -8.19 -0.83
CA ASP A 27 -14.38 -7.20 -1.40
C ASP A 27 -13.71 -6.55 -2.62
N HIS A 28 -14.17 -6.90 -3.83
CA HIS A 28 -13.53 -6.57 -5.10
C HIS A 28 -13.65 -5.08 -5.49
N ASN A 29 -14.06 -4.23 -4.54
CA ASN A 29 -14.12 -2.79 -4.66
C ASN A 29 -13.52 -2.15 -3.41
N HIS A 30 -12.95 -0.95 -3.54
CA HIS A 30 -12.58 -0.09 -2.41
C HIS A 30 -13.82 0.54 -1.72
N SER A 31 -14.80 -0.30 -1.40
CA SER A 31 -16.06 0.05 -0.76
C SER A 31 -15.86 0.45 0.71
N GLU A 32 -16.90 0.95 1.38
CA GLU A 32 -16.85 1.17 2.83
C GLU A 32 -16.52 -0.11 3.61
N LYS A 33 -17.03 -1.27 3.16
CA LYS A 33 -16.75 -2.56 3.77
C LYS A 33 -15.27 -2.94 3.63
N PHE A 34 -14.65 -2.69 2.47
CA PHE A 34 -13.22 -2.84 2.28
C PHE A 34 -12.43 -2.00 3.29
N TRP A 35 -12.74 -0.70 3.40
CA TRP A 35 -11.99 0.20 4.29
C TRP A 35 -12.20 -0.14 5.76
N ARG A 36 -13.39 -0.60 6.14
CA ARG A 36 -13.65 -1.11 7.50
C ARG A 36 -12.83 -2.36 7.80
N LEU A 37 -12.73 -3.30 6.87
CA LEU A 37 -11.92 -4.50 7.03
C LEU A 37 -10.44 -4.15 7.15
N LEU A 38 -9.91 -3.33 6.23
CA LEU A 38 -8.51 -2.89 6.27
C LEU A 38 -8.19 -2.13 7.58
N THR A 39 -9.09 -1.26 8.03
CA THR A 39 -8.92 -0.52 9.29
C THR A 39 -8.96 -1.46 10.51
N SER A 40 -9.72 -2.56 10.48
CA SER A 40 -9.75 -3.53 11.58
C SER A 40 -8.45 -4.31 11.74
N VAL A 41 -7.72 -4.57 10.64
CA VAL A 41 -6.47 -5.33 10.64
C VAL A 41 -5.22 -4.46 10.66
N MET A 42 -5.34 -3.20 10.23
CA MET A 42 -4.26 -2.19 10.26
C MET A 42 -4.85 -0.79 10.50
N PRO A 43 -5.08 -0.37 11.74
CA PRO A 43 -5.73 0.91 12.05
C PRO A 43 -4.99 2.15 11.52
N ASN A 44 -3.68 2.07 11.36
CA ASN A 44 -2.80 3.14 10.89
C ASN A 44 -2.48 3.06 9.38
N TRP A 45 -3.28 2.34 8.59
CA TRP A 45 -2.98 2.11 7.16
C TRP A 45 -2.88 3.41 6.36
N LYS A 46 -3.54 4.49 6.78
CA LYS A 46 -3.52 5.79 6.10
C LYS A 46 -2.13 6.43 6.18
N GLU A 47 -1.51 6.41 7.35
CA GLU A 47 -0.15 6.91 7.56
C GLU A 47 0.86 6.06 6.78
N VAL A 48 0.68 4.73 6.78
CA VAL A 48 1.55 3.81 6.04
C VAL A 48 1.42 4.01 4.54
N LYS A 49 0.20 4.17 4.03
CA LYS A 49 -0.06 4.49 2.62
C LYS A 49 0.60 5.80 2.23
N SER A 50 0.42 6.85 3.04
CA SER A 50 1.03 8.16 2.75
C SER A 50 2.55 8.09 2.65
N ARG A 51 3.21 7.35 3.56
CA ARG A 51 4.66 7.13 3.48
C ARG A 51 5.06 6.37 2.21
N LEU A 52 4.32 5.31 1.87
CA LEU A 52 4.58 4.53 0.67
C LEU A 52 4.41 5.37 -0.61
N ASP A 53 3.37 6.20 -0.69
CA ASP A 53 3.14 7.10 -1.82
C ASP A 53 4.29 8.10 -1.98
N SER A 54 4.73 8.75 -0.90
CA SER A 54 5.88 9.68 -0.94
C SER A 54 7.18 9.00 -1.38
N MET A 55 7.40 7.74 -1.00
CA MET A 55 8.56 6.98 -1.48
C MET A 55 8.46 6.69 -2.97
N ALA A 56 7.29 6.31 -3.47
CA ALA A 56 7.06 6.07 -4.89
C ALA A 56 7.31 7.34 -5.72
N GLU A 57 6.85 8.50 -5.24
CA GLU A 57 7.11 9.80 -5.86
C GLU A 57 8.62 10.11 -5.95
N LEU A 58 9.38 9.87 -4.88
CA LEU A 58 10.83 10.05 -4.87
C LEU A 58 11.51 9.18 -5.93
N TYR A 59 11.22 7.87 -5.95
CA TYR A 59 11.82 6.95 -6.92
C TYR A 59 11.44 7.29 -8.35
N LEU A 60 10.18 7.63 -8.62
CA LEU A 60 9.75 8.07 -9.94
C LEU A 60 10.53 9.34 -10.34
N SER A 61 10.62 10.34 -9.46
CA SER A 61 11.33 11.60 -9.75
C SER A 61 12.84 11.43 -10.02
N GLU A 62 13.48 10.42 -9.42
CA GLU A 62 14.88 10.08 -9.68
C GLU A 62 15.05 9.36 -11.03
N THR A 63 14.10 8.50 -11.39
CA THR A 63 14.13 7.78 -12.69
C THR A 63 13.82 8.65 -13.89
N TRP A 64 13.06 9.75 -13.73
CA TRP A 64 12.76 10.72 -14.80
C TRP A 64 13.82 11.82 -14.97
N ARG A 65 14.92 11.77 -14.20
CA ARG A 65 16.03 12.74 -14.30
C ARG A 65 17.13 12.34 -15.29
N TYR A 66 16.95 11.25 -16.04
CA TYR A 66 17.84 10.80 -17.11
C TYR A 66 17.14 10.81 -18.47
#